data_AF-A0A7C4K5Y1-F1
#
_entry.id   AF-A0A7C4K5Y1-F1
#
_cell.length_a   1.000
_cell.length_b   1.000
_cell.length_c   1.000
_cell.angle_alpha   90.00
_cell.angle_beta   90.00
_cell.angle_gamma   90.00
#
_symmetry.space_group_name_H-M   'P 1'
#
loop_
_entity.id
_entity.type
_entity.pdbx_description
1 polymer ?
#
loop_
_entity_poly.entity_id
_entity_poly.type
_entity_poly.pdbx_seq_one_letter_code
_entity_poly.pdbx_strand_id
1 'polypeptide(L)'
;MAKRTSGAILFLILFFEFTLNSFSAQVVIIGKTLEEGTNRPIGLDFQLVTKSGKKVKCRSNSKDGSFQQILEPAETYYVSFNDYILSYGNSAITTPDAKTYVEINHDFVVKKVVTGLELFNVKMFAPNQSELFNGNTYILEELKAFMDLNIKAEIVITISSADSWFEPITKKEKIKDKKNKTKTIMTTITSEEQLDKLLDDRIASLKKYFENTKAYEKRISYSKDLVVNKPAKSKKVQKSKNKNKNQDSPSLVIPNIVNTKIVVGRIKNL
;
A
#
# COMPACT_ATOMS: atom_id res chain seq x y z
N MET A 1 -67.44 -36.32 -48.38
CA MET A 1 -67.91 -35.37 -47.35
C MET A 1 -66.75 -35.16 -46.37
N ALA A 2 -66.11 -34.00 -46.45
CA ALA A 2 -64.87 -33.68 -45.73
C ALA A 2 -65.15 -33.27 -44.27
N LYS A 3 -64.34 -33.74 -43.32
CA LYS A 3 -64.18 -33.10 -42.01
C LYS A 3 -62.70 -32.98 -41.69
N ARG A 4 -62.26 -31.72 -41.66
CA ARG A 4 -61.04 -31.21 -41.04
C ARG A 4 -61.08 -31.50 -39.54
N THR A 5 -59.92 -31.79 -38.94
CA THR A 5 -59.44 -31.09 -37.74
C THR A 5 -57.94 -31.31 -37.57
N SER A 6 -57.20 -30.22 -37.71
CA SER A 6 -55.85 -30.03 -37.22
C SER A 6 -55.81 -30.24 -35.70
N GLY A 7 -54.77 -30.88 -35.20
CA GLY A 7 -54.47 -30.95 -33.77
C GLY A 7 -52.97 -30.95 -33.59
N ALA A 8 -52.44 -29.81 -33.18
CA ALA A 8 -51.03 -29.52 -33.02
C ALA A 8 -50.31 -30.57 -32.15
N ILE A 9 -49.20 -31.11 -32.65
CA ILE A 9 -48.19 -31.73 -31.79
C ILE A 9 -47.56 -30.58 -31.01
N LEU A 10 -48.14 -30.31 -29.84
CA LEU A 10 -47.60 -29.39 -28.85
C LEU A 10 -46.30 -30.01 -28.34
N PHE A 11 -45.19 -29.55 -28.89
CA PHE A 11 -43.84 -29.86 -28.46
C PHE A 11 -43.66 -29.23 -27.06
N LEU A 12 -44.08 -29.96 -26.02
CA LEU A 12 -43.87 -29.57 -24.63
C LEU A 12 -42.40 -29.81 -24.28
N ILE A 13 -41.51 -28.93 -24.76
CA ILE A 13 -40.18 -28.77 -24.17
C ILE A 13 -40.43 -28.17 -22.80
N LEU A 14 -40.47 -29.04 -21.80
CA LEU A 14 -40.15 -28.68 -20.42
C LEU A 14 -38.75 -28.07 -20.46
N PHE A 15 -38.69 -26.74 -20.54
CA PHE A 15 -37.56 -25.98 -20.03
C PHE A 15 -37.52 -26.27 -18.52
N PHE A 16 -36.89 -27.39 -18.16
CA PHE A 16 -36.35 -27.59 -16.84
C PHE A 16 -35.21 -26.58 -16.74
N GLU A 17 -35.53 -25.35 -16.37
CA GLU A 17 -34.53 -24.41 -15.87
C GLU A 17 -33.95 -25.07 -14.62
N PHE A 18 -32.90 -25.85 -14.84
CA PHE A 18 -31.98 -26.27 -13.80
C PHE A 18 -31.34 -24.97 -13.32
N THR A 19 -32.02 -24.28 -12.40
CA THR A 19 -31.38 -23.26 -11.59
C THR A 19 -30.31 -24.02 -10.83
N LEU A 20 -29.10 -24.04 -11.39
CA LEU A 20 -27.91 -24.26 -10.62
C LEU A 20 -27.98 -23.20 -9.52
N ASN A 21 -28.47 -23.60 -8.36
CA ASN A 21 -28.16 -22.92 -7.13
C ASN A 21 -26.65 -23.00 -7.03
N SER A 22 -25.96 -22.01 -7.61
CA SER A 22 -24.62 -21.69 -7.20
C SER A 22 -24.75 -21.41 -5.72
N PHE A 23 -24.44 -22.41 -4.89
CA PHE A 23 -24.10 -22.16 -3.51
C PHE A 23 -23.05 -21.07 -3.57
N SER A 24 -23.44 -19.87 -3.15
CA SER A 24 -22.52 -18.73 -3.12
C SER A 24 -21.37 -19.20 -2.24
N ALA A 25 -20.18 -19.30 -2.83
CA ALA A 25 -18.98 -19.56 -2.07
C ALA A 25 -18.86 -18.45 -1.02
N GLN A 26 -18.87 -18.85 0.25
CA GLN A 26 -18.78 -17.92 1.37
C GLN A 26 -17.57 -18.32 2.21
N VAL A 27 -16.64 -17.39 2.33
CA VAL A 27 -15.55 -17.51 3.29
C VAL A 27 -15.96 -16.71 4.51
N VAL A 28 -15.92 -17.31 5.69
CA VAL A 28 -16.22 -16.64 6.95
C VAL A 28 -14.96 -16.59 7.80
N ILE A 29 -14.56 -15.40 8.21
CA ILE A 29 -13.53 -15.23 9.23
C ILE A 29 -14.19 -15.18 10.60
N ILE A 30 -13.69 -15.98 11.54
CA ILE A 30 -14.08 -16.00 12.94
C ILE A 30 -12.84 -15.88 13.82
N GLY A 31 -12.98 -15.25 14.99
CA GLY A 31 -11.88 -15.11 15.92
C GLY A 31 -12.19 -14.18 17.07
N LYS A 32 -11.15 -13.78 17.80
CA LYS A 32 -11.21 -12.84 18.91
C LYS A 32 -10.22 -11.69 18.77
N THR A 33 -10.59 -10.53 19.27
CA THR A 33 -9.69 -9.39 19.48
C THR A 33 -9.22 -9.36 20.93
N LEU A 34 -7.92 -9.45 21.13
CA LEU A 34 -7.26 -9.54 22.44
C LEU A 34 -6.29 -8.37 22.63
N GLU A 35 -6.23 -7.83 23.83
CA GLU A 35 -5.26 -6.80 24.18
C GLU A 35 -3.86 -7.39 24.45
N GLU A 36 -2.83 -6.81 23.84
CA GLU A 36 -1.43 -7.16 24.07
C GLU A 36 -1.07 -7.07 25.56
N GLY A 37 -0.34 -8.07 26.05
CA GLY A 37 0.17 -8.12 27.43
C GLY A 37 -0.83 -8.66 28.45
N THR A 38 -2.12 -8.35 28.31
CA THR A 38 -3.16 -8.87 29.23
C THR A 38 -3.90 -10.08 28.67
N ASN A 39 -3.88 -10.28 27.35
CA ASN A 39 -4.71 -11.25 26.61
C ASN A 39 -6.21 -11.15 26.94
N ARG A 40 -6.64 -9.99 27.47
CA ARG A 40 -8.04 -9.76 27.77
C ARG A 40 -8.79 -9.55 26.46
N PRO A 41 -9.95 -10.17 26.28
CA PRO A 41 -10.79 -9.87 25.15
C PRO A 41 -11.28 -8.44 25.22
N ILE A 42 -11.29 -7.76 24.08
CA ILE A 42 -11.73 -6.38 23.96
C ILE A 42 -12.68 -6.23 22.78
N GLY A 43 -13.75 -5.45 22.95
CA GLY A 43 -14.64 -5.08 21.84
C GLY A 43 -14.12 -3.86 21.11
N LEU A 44 -14.04 -3.96 19.78
CA LEU A 44 -13.46 -2.95 18.92
C LEU A 44 -14.29 -2.80 17.64
N ASP A 45 -14.33 -1.59 17.11
CA ASP A 45 -14.65 -1.36 15.71
C ASP A 45 -13.38 -1.51 14.87
N PHE A 46 -13.48 -2.26 13.79
CA PHE A 46 -12.37 -2.47 12.86
C PHE A 46 -12.88 -2.63 11.43
N GLN A 47 -11.95 -2.61 10.47
CA GLN A 47 -12.25 -2.74 9.06
C GLN A 47 -11.28 -3.70 8.40
N LEU A 48 -11.79 -4.45 7.43
CA LEU A 48 -10.99 -5.24 6.50
C LEU A 48 -11.02 -4.53 5.15
N VAL A 49 -9.85 -4.17 4.62
CA VAL A 49 -9.73 -3.44 3.35
C VAL A 49 -9.00 -4.28 2.31
N THR A 50 -9.53 -4.37 1.10
CA THR A 50 -8.85 -5.06 -0.01
C THR A 50 -7.77 -4.19 -0.63
N LYS A 51 -6.92 -4.76 -1.49
CA LYS A 51 -5.95 -3.98 -2.30
C LYS A 51 -6.59 -2.88 -3.15
N SER A 52 -7.86 -3.05 -3.52
CA SER A 52 -8.63 -2.05 -4.28
C SER A 52 -9.27 -0.96 -3.41
N GLY A 53 -9.15 -1.06 -2.08
CA GLY A 53 -9.77 -0.12 -1.14
C GLY A 53 -11.22 -0.44 -0.77
N LYS A 54 -11.77 -1.60 -1.19
CA LYS A 54 -13.11 -2.05 -0.74
C LYS A 54 -13.04 -2.37 0.75
N LYS A 55 -13.93 -1.78 1.53
CA LYS A 55 -13.96 -1.90 3.00
C LYS A 55 -15.12 -2.77 3.47
N VAL A 56 -14.83 -3.64 4.41
CA VAL A 56 -15.81 -4.42 5.18
C VAL A 56 -15.70 -3.95 6.62
N LYS A 57 -16.78 -3.39 7.17
CA LYS A 57 -16.83 -2.95 8.56
C LYS A 57 -17.11 -4.13 9.46
N CYS A 58 -16.36 -4.23 10.55
CA CYS A 58 -16.46 -5.31 11.52
C CYS A 58 -16.56 -4.73 12.93
N ARG A 59 -17.18 -5.48 13.82
CA ARG A 59 -17.24 -5.16 15.26
C ARG A 59 -17.05 -6.44 16.04
N SER A 60 -16.15 -6.42 17.02
CA SER A 60 -16.04 -7.50 17.99
C SER A 60 -16.91 -7.25 19.22
N ASN A 61 -17.32 -8.35 19.85
CA ASN A 61 -18.15 -8.35 21.04
C ASN A 61 -17.39 -7.73 22.23
N SER A 62 -18.03 -6.81 22.95
CA SER A 62 -17.40 -6.10 24.07
C SER A 62 -17.13 -6.96 25.31
N LYS A 63 -17.79 -8.11 25.45
CA LYS A 63 -17.65 -9.00 26.60
C LYS A 63 -16.54 -10.03 26.40
N ASP A 64 -16.45 -10.63 25.22
CA ASP A 64 -15.58 -11.78 24.97
C ASP A 64 -14.66 -11.63 23.74
N GLY A 65 -14.66 -10.45 23.12
CA GLY A 65 -13.82 -10.09 21.99
C GLY A 65 -14.14 -10.84 20.70
N SER A 66 -15.16 -11.70 20.68
CA SER A 66 -15.49 -12.53 19.52
C SER A 66 -16.00 -11.70 18.34
N PHE A 67 -15.66 -12.13 17.12
CA PHE A 67 -16.20 -11.56 15.89
C PHE A 67 -16.41 -12.64 14.83
N GLN A 68 -17.29 -12.34 13.88
CA GLN A 68 -17.53 -13.13 12.68
C GLN A 68 -17.81 -12.19 11.51
N GLN A 69 -17.22 -12.45 10.35
CA GLN A 69 -17.45 -11.67 9.15
C GLN A 69 -17.40 -12.53 7.89
N ILE A 70 -18.34 -12.29 6.95
CA ILE A 70 -18.31 -12.91 5.62
C ILE A 70 -17.37 -12.10 4.72
N LEU A 71 -16.52 -12.81 3.97
CA LEU A 71 -15.54 -12.29 3.04
C LEU A 71 -15.71 -12.94 1.66
N GLU A 72 -15.34 -12.19 0.63
CA GLU A 72 -15.24 -12.72 -0.73
C GLU A 72 -14.11 -13.77 -0.82
N PRO A 73 -14.29 -14.87 -1.57
CA PRO A 73 -13.24 -15.85 -1.83
C PRO A 73 -12.13 -15.26 -2.72
N ALA A 74 -10.95 -15.88 -2.69
CA ALA A 74 -9.78 -15.52 -3.51
C ALA A 74 -9.32 -14.05 -3.39
N GLU A 75 -9.53 -13.42 -2.25
CA GLU A 75 -9.20 -12.02 -1.98
C GLU A 75 -8.17 -11.87 -0.87
N THR A 76 -7.47 -10.73 -0.86
CA THR A 76 -6.54 -10.35 0.22
C THR A 76 -7.06 -9.12 0.93
N TYR A 77 -7.29 -9.26 2.24
CA TYR A 77 -7.74 -8.20 3.12
C TYR A 77 -6.61 -7.75 4.05
N TYR A 78 -6.57 -6.46 4.36
CA TYR A 78 -5.71 -5.84 5.36
C TYR A 78 -6.58 -5.32 6.49
N VAL A 79 -6.19 -5.57 7.74
CA VAL A 79 -7.00 -5.17 8.90
C VAL A 79 -6.57 -3.82 9.47
N SER A 80 -7.55 -3.01 9.87
CA SER A 80 -7.31 -1.75 10.58
C SER A 80 -8.31 -1.58 11.73
N PHE A 81 -7.84 -1.13 12.89
CA PHE A 81 -8.64 -1.02 14.12
C PHE A 81 -8.83 0.44 14.53
N ASN A 82 -9.94 0.72 15.20
CA ASN A 82 -10.15 1.99 15.89
C ASN A 82 -9.32 2.03 17.18
N ASP A 83 -8.50 3.07 17.36
CA ASP A 83 -7.62 3.34 18.51
C ASP A 83 -6.53 2.29 18.80
N TYR A 84 -6.40 1.26 17.94
CA TYR A 84 -5.50 0.13 18.12
C TYR A 84 -4.77 -0.23 16.81
N ILE A 85 -3.69 -0.99 16.91
CA ILE A 85 -3.01 -1.66 15.79
C ILE A 85 -2.68 -3.10 16.17
N LEU A 86 -2.35 -3.95 15.19
CA LEU A 86 -1.79 -5.27 15.46
C LEU A 86 -0.48 -5.15 16.25
N SER A 87 -0.35 -5.96 17.29
CA SER A 87 0.88 -6.05 18.08
C SER A 87 1.97 -6.81 17.32
N TYR A 88 1.60 -7.95 16.73
CA TYR A 88 2.46 -8.81 15.93
C TYR A 88 1.66 -9.51 14.81
N GLY A 89 2.37 -10.02 13.81
CA GLY A 89 1.78 -10.70 12.66
C GLY A 89 1.63 -9.79 11.44
N ASN A 90 1.22 -10.40 10.33
CA ASN A 90 0.91 -9.70 9.08
C ASN A 90 -0.54 -9.18 9.14
N SER A 91 -0.79 -7.94 8.71
CA SER A 91 -2.15 -7.42 8.56
C SER A 91 -2.92 -8.10 7.43
N ALA A 92 -2.23 -8.80 6.52
CA ALA A 92 -2.82 -9.49 5.37
C ALA A 92 -3.47 -10.83 5.72
N ILE A 93 -4.73 -10.99 5.30
CA ILE A 93 -5.54 -12.20 5.39
C ILE A 93 -5.96 -12.58 3.99
N THR A 94 -5.49 -13.73 3.50
CA THR A 94 -5.85 -14.25 2.18
C THR A 94 -6.96 -15.28 2.32
N THR A 95 -8.09 -15.03 1.66
CA THR A 95 -9.18 -16.01 1.59
C THR A 95 -8.89 -17.03 0.49
N PRO A 96 -9.18 -18.32 0.72
CA PRO A 96 -8.99 -19.34 -0.31
C PRO A 96 -9.95 -19.13 -1.48
N ASP A 97 -9.59 -19.64 -2.65
CA ASP A 97 -10.51 -19.80 -3.77
C ASP A 97 -11.49 -20.94 -3.45
N ALA A 98 -12.52 -20.60 -2.68
CA ALA A 98 -13.53 -21.54 -2.22
C ALA A 98 -14.68 -21.61 -3.23
N LYS A 99 -15.20 -22.82 -3.45
CA LYS A 99 -16.47 -23.07 -4.18
C LYS A 99 -17.61 -23.44 -3.24
N THR A 100 -17.30 -23.61 -1.96
CA THR A 100 -18.20 -23.99 -0.88
C THR A 100 -17.95 -23.10 0.33
N TYR A 101 -18.75 -23.26 1.36
CA TYR A 101 -18.53 -22.63 2.65
C TYR A 101 -17.14 -23.00 3.23
N VAL A 102 -16.40 -22.00 3.73
CA VAL A 102 -15.12 -22.18 4.42
C VAL A 102 -15.04 -21.23 5.61
N GLU A 103 -14.61 -21.75 6.77
CA GLU A 103 -14.28 -20.95 7.94
C GLU A 103 -12.76 -20.74 8.06
N ILE A 104 -12.36 -19.52 8.38
CA ILE A 104 -10.99 -19.14 8.72
C ILE A 104 -10.98 -18.68 10.17
N ASN A 105 -10.26 -19.40 11.03
CA ASN A 105 -10.01 -18.99 12.41
C ASN A 105 -8.80 -18.06 12.47
N HIS A 106 -8.99 -16.85 12.96
CA HIS A 106 -7.92 -15.87 13.07
C HIS A 106 -8.15 -14.88 14.22
N ASP A 107 -7.33 -14.99 15.26
CA ASP A 107 -7.35 -14.05 16.38
C ASP A 107 -6.44 -12.85 16.11
N PHE A 108 -6.87 -11.67 16.57
CA PHE A 108 -6.11 -10.44 16.50
C PHE A 108 -5.62 -10.06 17.88
N VAL A 109 -4.31 -9.97 18.04
CA VAL A 109 -3.71 -9.37 19.24
C VAL A 109 -3.29 -7.94 18.91
N VAL A 110 -3.82 -6.99 19.67
CA VAL A 110 -3.73 -5.57 19.34
C VAL A 110 -3.18 -4.76 20.51
N LYS A 111 -2.58 -3.62 20.17
CA LYS A 111 -2.05 -2.63 21.12
C LYS A 111 -2.53 -1.24 20.78
N LYS A 112 -2.64 -0.38 21.79
CA LYS A 112 -3.16 0.98 21.63
C LYS A 112 -2.27 1.81 20.72
N VAL A 113 -2.91 2.64 19.91
CA VAL A 113 -2.25 3.68 19.13
C VAL A 113 -1.70 4.73 20.08
N VAL A 114 -0.40 5.00 19.95
CA VAL A 114 0.30 6.04 20.71
C VAL A 114 1.07 6.96 19.76
N THR A 115 1.39 8.16 20.24
CA THR A 115 2.24 9.09 19.48
C THR A 115 3.66 8.50 19.32
N GLY A 116 4.26 8.69 18.15
CA GLY A 116 5.56 8.13 17.78
C GLY A 116 5.51 6.70 17.25
N LEU A 117 4.33 6.05 17.25
CA LEU A 117 4.18 4.68 16.78
C LEU A 117 4.44 4.58 15.27
N GLU A 118 5.31 3.66 14.87
CA GLU A 118 5.57 3.32 13.48
C GLU A 118 4.44 2.44 12.93
N LEU A 119 3.79 2.91 11.86
CA LEU A 119 2.74 2.18 11.15
C LEU A 119 3.34 1.39 9.99
N PHE A 120 4.21 2.03 9.20
CA PHE A 120 4.82 1.42 8.02
C PHE A 120 6.25 1.89 7.83
N ASN A 121 7.07 0.97 7.33
CA ASN A 121 8.47 1.22 6.99
C ASN A 121 8.78 0.43 5.73
N VAL A 122 8.52 1.06 4.58
CA VAL A 122 8.41 0.37 3.29
C VAL A 122 9.01 1.15 2.13
N LYS A 123 9.38 0.44 1.09
CA LYS A 123 9.89 1.02 -0.15
C LYS A 123 8.74 1.47 -1.04
N MET A 124 8.42 2.75 -1.03
CA MET A 124 7.36 3.32 -1.89
C MET A 124 7.87 3.75 -3.26
N PHE A 125 9.18 3.97 -3.40
CA PHE A 125 9.78 4.44 -4.65
C PHE A 125 10.89 3.49 -5.10
N ALA A 126 11.15 3.44 -6.40
CA ALA A 126 12.38 2.85 -6.89
C ALA A 126 13.57 3.83 -6.70
N PRO A 127 14.82 3.32 -6.63
CA PRO A 127 16.01 4.14 -6.58
C PRO A 127 16.01 5.20 -7.69
N ASN A 128 16.33 6.45 -7.35
CA ASN A 128 16.38 7.59 -8.28
C ASN A 128 15.05 7.93 -8.98
N GLN A 129 13.94 7.31 -8.59
CA GLN A 129 12.61 7.58 -9.15
C GLN A 129 11.71 8.26 -8.12
N SER A 130 10.81 9.11 -8.62
CA SER A 130 9.81 9.82 -7.84
C SER A 130 8.40 9.26 -7.99
N GLU A 131 8.19 8.31 -8.90
CA GLU A 131 6.91 7.64 -9.12
C GLU A 131 6.67 6.56 -8.06
N LEU A 132 5.43 6.48 -7.58
CA LEU A 132 5.02 5.45 -6.64
C LEU A 132 5.13 4.07 -7.29
N PHE A 133 5.74 3.15 -6.56
CA PHE A 133 5.83 1.77 -6.99
C PHE A 133 4.46 1.09 -6.85
N ASN A 134 3.86 0.70 -7.99
CA ASN A 134 2.52 0.10 -8.04
C ASN A 134 2.34 -1.12 -7.13
N GLY A 135 3.41 -1.86 -6.82
CA GLY A 135 3.33 -3.04 -5.95
C GLY A 135 2.95 -2.75 -4.49
N ASN A 136 3.13 -1.50 -4.03
CA ASN A 136 2.94 -1.12 -2.63
C ASN A 136 1.83 -0.08 -2.39
N THR A 137 1.00 0.19 -3.41
CA THR A 137 -0.11 1.15 -3.29
C THR A 137 -1.18 0.70 -2.29
N TYR A 138 -1.32 -0.61 -2.03
CA TYR A 138 -2.22 -1.16 -1.01
C TYR A 138 -1.91 -0.63 0.40
N ILE A 139 -0.66 -0.28 0.69
CA ILE A 139 -0.25 0.29 1.98
C ILE A 139 -0.89 1.67 2.18
N LEU A 140 -1.06 2.43 1.11
CA LEU A 140 -1.74 3.72 1.17
C LEU A 140 -3.24 3.53 1.41
N GLU A 141 -3.85 2.45 0.90
CA GLU A 141 -5.23 2.06 1.22
C GLU A 141 -5.38 1.60 2.68
N GLU A 142 -4.41 0.84 3.20
CA GLU A 142 -4.35 0.44 4.61
C GLU A 142 -4.19 1.65 5.53
N LEU A 143 -3.32 2.60 5.17
CA LEU A 143 -3.18 3.86 5.88
C LEU A 143 -4.47 4.68 5.85
N LYS A 144 -5.19 4.72 4.71
CA LYS A 144 -6.49 5.39 4.63
C LYS A 144 -7.50 4.73 5.56
N ALA A 145 -7.59 3.41 5.58
CA ALA A 145 -8.46 2.68 6.52
C ALA A 145 -8.11 2.97 7.98
N PHE A 146 -6.82 3.05 8.31
CA PHE A 146 -6.36 3.47 9.63
C PHE A 146 -6.83 4.89 9.97
N MET A 147 -6.64 5.84 9.05
CA MET A 147 -7.03 7.24 9.27
C MET A 147 -8.55 7.44 9.37
N ASP A 148 -9.36 6.62 8.68
CA ASP A 148 -10.82 6.63 8.77
C ASP A 148 -11.30 6.32 10.18
N LEU A 149 -10.71 5.31 10.82
CA LEU A 149 -11.06 4.89 12.16
C LEU A 149 -10.44 5.82 13.20
N ASN A 150 -9.18 6.21 12.99
CA ASN A 150 -8.40 7.00 13.93
C ASN A 150 -8.47 8.49 13.58
N ILE A 151 -9.67 9.09 13.63
CA ILE A 151 -9.92 10.47 13.19
C ILE A 151 -9.06 11.53 13.91
N LYS A 152 -8.62 11.22 15.13
CA LYS A 152 -7.80 12.09 15.99
C LYS A 152 -6.31 12.02 15.70
N ALA A 153 -5.86 11.01 14.96
CA ALA A 153 -4.46 10.82 14.62
C ALA A 153 -4.05 11.74 13.46
N GLU A 154 -2.89 12.36 13.62
CA GLU A 154 -2.13 13.03 12.58
C GLU A 154 -0.92 12.16 12.21
N ILE A 155 -0.64 12.06 10.91
CA ILE A 155 0.37 11.18 10.34
C ILE A 155 1.58 12.01 9.89
N VAL A 156 2.77 11.48 10.12
CA VAL A 156 4.02 12.01 9.57
C VAL A 156 4.58 10.98 8.61
N ILE A 157 4.77 11.38 7.36
CA ILE A 157 5.43 10.57 6.33
C ILE A 157 6.83 11.13 6.10
N THR A 158 7.85 10.35 6.44
CA THR A 158 9.25 10.69 6.19
C THR A 158 9.74 9.98 4.95
N ILE A 159 10.26 10.74 3.98
CA ILE A 159 10.83 10.20 2.74
C ILE A 159 12.34 10.34 2.78
N SER A 160 13.04 9.22 2.57
CA SER A 160 14.50 9.17 2.60
C SER A 160 15.10 9.09 1.20
N SER A 161 16.27 9.71 1.02
CA SER A 161 17.07 9.60 -0.21
C SER A 161 18.18 8.54 -0.09
N ALA A 162 18.21 7.77 1.01
CA ALA A 162 19.26 6.78 1.27
C ALA A 162 19.41 5.71 0.18
N ASP A 163 18.34 5.46 -0.59
CA ASP A 163 18.28 4.51 -1.71
C ASP A 163 18.78 5.08 -3.04
N SER A 164 19.10 6.36 -3.11
CA SER A 164 19.31 7.11 -4.33
C SER A 164 20.70 7.75 -4.41
N TRP A 165 21.19 7.94 -5.63
CA TRP A 165 22.52 8.46 -5.89
C TRP A 165 22.59 9.21 -7.22
N PHE A 166 23.14 10.42 -7.19
CA PHE A 166 23.37 11.24 -8.38
C PHE A 166 24.81 11.76 -8.41
N GLU A 167 25.42 11.73 -9.59
CA GLU A 167 26.67 12.47 -9.84
C GLU A 167 26.36 13.96 -10.06
N PRO A 168 27.25 14.89 -9.68
CA PRO A 168 27.06 16.31 -9.99
C PRO A 168 26.99 16.55 -11.50
N ILE A 169 26.07 17.41 -11.94
CA ILE A 169 25.84 17.69 -13.37
C ILE A 169 26.09 19.18 -13.63
N THR A 170 26.82 19.51 -14.68
CA THR A 170 26.98 20.90 -15.12
C THR A 170 25.98 21.23 -16.22
N LYS A 171 25.17 22.27 -16.02
CA LYS A 171 24.17 22.75 -16.99
C LYS A 171 24.53 24.15 -17.51
N LYS A 172 24.19 24.40 -18.77
CA LYS A 172 24.29 25.72 -19.41
C LYS A 172 23.01 26.50 -19.16
N GLU A 173 23.09 27.60 -18.43
CA GLU A 173 21.97 28.51 -18.19
C GLU A 173 22.18 29.84 -18.93
N LYS A 174 21.11 30.34 -19.55
CA LYS A 174 21.12 31.63 -20.24
C LYS A 174 20.58 32.71 -19.30
N ILE A 175 21.46 33.60 -18.84
CA ILE A 175 21.10 34.70 -17.94
C ILE A 175 21.18 36.01 -18.72
N LYS A 176 20.23 36.93 -18.49
CA LYS A 176 20.28 38.28 -19.05
C LYS A 176 21.10 39.18 -18.12
N ASP A 177 22.14 39.81 -18.66
CA ASP A 177 22.91 40.82 -17.93
C ASP A 177 22.06 42.06 -17.61
N LYS A 178 22.55 42.93 -16.71
CA LYS A 178 21.99 44.28 -16.43
C LYS A 178 21.77 45.16 -17.68
N LYS A 179 22.33 44.78 -18.84
CA LYS A 179 22.15 45.41 -20.16
C LYS A 179 21.26 44.61 -21.12
N ASN A 180 20.45 43.68 -20.62
CA ASN A 180 19.52 42.83 -21.38
C ASN A 180 20.16 41.91 -22.45
N LYS A 181 21.49 41.73 -22.42
CA LYS A 181 22.22 40.78 -23.28
C LYS A 181 22.25 39.38 -22.66
N THR A 182 21.92 38.37 -23.45
CA THR A 182 21.92 36.96 -23.04
C THR A 182 23.35 36.42 -22.96
N LYS A 183 23.79 35.99 -21.77
CA LYS A 183 25.05 35.28 -21.55
C LYS A 183 24.76 33.84 -21.13
N THR A 184 25.61 32.91 -21.58
CA THR A 184 25.55 31.50 -21.17
C THR A 184 26.54 31.29 -20.02
N ILE A 185 26.04 30.92 -18.84
CA ILE A 185 26.85 30.56 -17.67
C ILE A 185 26.75 29.05 -17.45
N MET A 186 27.84 28.43 -17.04
CA MET A 186 27.87 27.02 -16.63
C MET A 186 27.60 26.95 -15.12
N THR A 187 26.45 26.40 -14.73
CA THR A 187 26.08 26.19 -13.33
C THR A 187 26.23 24.71 -13.00
N THR A 188 26.97 24.37 -11.94
CA THR A 188 27.09 23.00 -11.45
C THR A 188 26.00 22.73 -10.44
N ILE A 189 25.13 21.76 -10.74
CA ILE A 189 24.13 21.24 -9.82
C ILE A 189 24.79 20.14 -9.00
N THR A 190 24.76 20.30 -7.68
CA THR A 190 25.37 19.33 -6.76
C THR A 190 24.54 18.04 -6.69
N SER A 191 25.14 16.97 -6.16
CA SER A 191 24.40 15.73 -5.88
C SER A 191 23.30 15.96 -4.83
N GLU A 192 23.56 16.83 -3.86
CA GLU A 192 22.65 17.17 -2.78
C GLU A 192 21.39 17.87 -3.29
N GLU A 193 21.55 18.89 -4.16
CA GLU A 193 20.42 19.58 -4.80
C GLU A 193 19.56 18.65 -5.65
N GLN A 194 20.17 17.66 -6.32
CA GLN A 194 19.43 16.65 -7.10
C GLN A 194 18.65 15.70 -6.20
N LEU A 195 19.22 15.29 -5.06
CA LEU A 195 18.54 14.44 -4.08
C LEU A 195 17.40 15.20 -3.39
N ASP A 196 17.60 16.46 -3.03
CA ASP A 196 16.55 17.28 -2.42
C ASP A 196 15.36 17.47 -3.37
N LYS A 197 15.65 17.74 -4.66
CA LYS A 197 14.63 17.78 -5.70
C LYS A 197 13.90 16.44 -5.86
N LEU A 198 14.62 15.32 -5.84
CA LEU A 198 14.01 13.99 -5.89
C LEU A 198 13.04 13.79 -4.72
N LEU A 199 13.39 14.23 -3.51
CA LEU A 199 12.51 14.14 -2.35
C LEU A 199 11.26 15.01 -2.51
N ASP A 200 11.38 16.22 -3.06
CA ASP A 200 10.21 17.04 -3.39
C ASP A 200 9.28 16.37 -4.40
N ASP A 201 9.85 15.80 -5.47
CA ASP A 201 9.08 15.10 -6.50
C ASP A 201 8.37 13.86 -5.90
N ARG A 202 9.03 13.12 -4.99
CA ARG A 202 8.44 11.99 -4.24
C ARG A 202 7.29 12.44 -3.35
N ILE A 203 7.46 13.55 -2.61
CA ILE A 203 6.39 14.14 -1.78
C ILE A 203 5.22 14.55 -2.68
N ALA A 204 5.48 15.18 -3.83
CA ALA A 204 4.45 15.58 -4.77
C ALA A 204 3.65 14.38 -5.30
N SER A 205 4.31 13.26 -5.61
CA SER A 205 3.63 12.02 -6.01
C SER A 205 2.69 11.49 -4.93
N LEU A 206 3.11 11.50 -3.65
CA LEU A 206 2.24 11.10 -2.54
C LEU A 206 1.07 12.07 -2.35
N LYS A 207 1.31 13.38 -2.38
CA LYS A 207 0.24 14.39 -2.29
C LYS A 207 -0.80 14.18 -3.39
N LYS A 208 -0.36 14.05 -4.64
CA LYS A 208 -1.23 13.76 -5.78
C LYS A 208 -2.07 12.50 -5.57
N TYR A 209 -1.51 11.45 -4.97
CA TYR A 209 -2.27 10.25 -4.63
C TYR A 209 -3.38 10.52 -3.60
N PHE A 210 -3.07 11.24 -2.51
CA PHE A 210 -4.05 11.57 -1.47
C PHE A 210 -5.11 12.57 -1.96
N GLU A 211 -4.74 13.53 -2.82
CA GLU A 211 -5.66 14.46 -3.50
C GLU A 211 -6.66 13.70 -4.37
N ASN A 212 -6.17 12.81 -5.24
CA ASN A 212 -7.01 12.01 -6.14
C ASN A 212 -7.98 11.08 -5.39
N THR A 213 -7.57 10.62 -4.21
CA THR A 213 -8.39 9.75 -3.36
C THR A 213 -9.25 10.53 -2.35
N LYS A 214 -9.23 11.87 -2.40
CA LYS A 214 -9.93 12.78 -1.47
C LYS A 214 -9.62 12.49 0.01
N ALA A 215 -8.39 12.09 0.29
CA ALA A 215 -7.99 11.55 1.58
C ALA A 215 -7.16 12.55 2.39
N TYR A 216 -7.75 13.04 3.48
CA TYR A 216 -7.10 13.53 4.72
C TYR A 216 -5.80 14.33 4.66
N GLU A 217 -5.52 15.08 3.59
CA GLU A 217 -4.29 15.86 3.43
C GLU A 217 -3.96 16.73 4.65
N LYS A 218 -4.98 17.35 5.26
CA LYS A 218 -4.82 18.20 6.44
C LYS A 218 -4.30 17.47 7.69
N ARG A 219 -4.34 16.13 7.70
CA ARG A 219 -3.86 15.27 8.78
C ARG A 219 -2.54 14.56 8.43
N ILE A 220 -1.96 14.85 7.27
CA ILE A 220 -0.69 14.27 6.83
C ILE A 220 0.35 15.39 6.73
N SER A 221 1.47 15.18 7.40
CA SER A 221 2.66 16.02 7.30
C SER A 221 3.77 15.23 6.63
N TYR A 222 4.64 15.93 5.91
CA TYR A 222 5.76 15.32 5.18
C TYR A 222 7.08 15.85 5.73
N SER A 223 8.04 14.95 5.89
CA SER A 223 9.42 15.28 6.26
C SER A 223 10.39 14.66 5.27
N LYS A 224 11.49 15.38 5.01
CA LYS A 224 12.61 14.90 4.19
C LYS A 224 13.68 14.30 5.09
N ASP A 225 14.26 13.18 4.67
CA ASP A 225 15.46 12.59 5.23
C ASP A 225 16.53 12.53 4.13
N LEU A 226 17.33 13.59 4.04
CA LEU A 226 18.34 13.76 3.01
C LEU A 226 19.61 13.03 3.41
N VAL A 227 19.91 11.95 2.71
CA VAL A 227 21.10 11.13 2.90
C VAL A 227 21.95 11.19 1.64
N VAL A 228 23.11 11.82 1.74
CA VAL A 228 24.12 11.86 0.68
C VAL A 228 25.07 10.69 0.88
N ASN A 229 24.72 9.52 0.33
CA ASN A 229 25.61 8.36 0.39
C ASN A 229 26.75 8.48 -0.63
N LYS A 230 27.48 7.44 -0.96
CA LYS A 230 28.29 7.32 -2.20
C LYS A 230 28.28 5.82 -2.44
N PRO A 231 27.82 5.30 -3.59
CA PRO A 231 27.75 3.86 -3.79
C PRO A 231 29.18 3.34 -3.65
N ALA A 232 29.35 2.31 -2.81
CA ALA A 232 30.61 1.62 -2.70
C ALA A 232 30.98 1.15 -4.11
N LYS A 233 32.10 1.64 -4.65
CA LYS A 233 32.58 1.22 -5.97
C LYS A 233 32.68 -0.31 -5.93
N SER A 234 31.89 -1.00 -6.76
CA SER A 234 32.03 -2.44 -6.88
C SER A 234 33.49 -2.73 -7.24
N LYS A 235 34.14 -3.62 -6.47
CA LYS A 235 35.49 -4.07 -6.80
C LYS A 235 35.41 -4.62 -8.22
N LYS A 236 36.15 -4.00 -9.15
CA LYS A 236 36.32 -4.53 -10.49
C LYS A 236 36.84 -5.96 -10.34
N VAL A 237 36.00 -6.95 -10.65
CA VAL A 237 36.47 -8.31 -10.90
C VAL A 237 37.46 -8.17 -12.06
N GLN A 238 38.74 -8.43 -11.79
CA GLN A 238 39.76 -8.51 -12.83
C GLN A 238 39.29 -9.56 -13.82
N LYS A 239 38.88 -9.11 -15.01
CA LYS A 239 38.58 -9.98 -16.15
C LYS A 239 39.86 -10.76 -16.49
N SER A 240 39.95 -12.02 -16.07
CA SER A 240 40.82 -12.97 -16.75
C SER A 240 40.28 -13.13 -18.17
N LYS A 241 41.18 -13.13 -19.14
CA LYS A 241 40.85 -13.26 -20.56
C LYS A 241 40.17 -14.61 -20.80
N ASN A 242 38.85 -14.63 -20.95
CA ASN A 242 38.23 -15.63 -21.82
C ASN A 242 37.06 -15.02 -22.59
N LYS A 243 37.12 -15.17 -23.91
CA LYS A 243 36.12 -14.68 -24.87
C LYS A 243 34.84 -15.47 -24.67
N ASN A 244 33.79 -14.81 -24.17
CA ASN A 244 32.45 -14.94 -24.76
C ASN A 244 31.63 -13.70 -24.45
N LYS A 245 31.03 -13.13 -25.50
CA LYS A 245 30.16 -11.96 -25.46
C LYS A 245 28.80 -12.38 -24.87
N ASN A 246 28.47 -11.85 -23.71
CA ASN A 246 27.14 -11.30 -23.45
C ASN A 246 27.32 -10.06 -22.57
N GLN A 247 26.78 -8.93 -23.02
CA GLN A 247 26.84 -7.65 -22.33
C GLN A 247 25.84 -7.66 -21.17
N ASP A 248 26.24 -8.21 -20.03
CA ASP A 248 25.60 -7.85 -18.76
C ASP A 248 26.27 -6.57 -18.26
N SER A 249 25.50 -5.48 -18.29
CA SER A 249 25.84 -4.25 -17.57
C SER A 249 26.05 -4.60 -16.10
N PRO A 250 27.08 -4.06 -15.41
CA PRO A 250 27.28 -4.35 -14.00
C PRO A 250 26.04 -3.89 -13.22
N SER A 251 25.22 -4.84 -12.78
CA SER A 251 24.11 -4.56 -11.89
C SER A 251 24.70 -4.09 -10.57
N LEU A 252 24.41 -2.84 -10.22
CA LEU A 252 24.63 -2.36 -8.87
C LEU A 252 23.82 -3.28 -7.95
N VAL A 253 24.47 -3.90 -6.97
CA VAL A 253 23.76 -4.58 -5.88
C VAL A 253 23.09 -3.47 -5.08
N ILE A 254 21.82 -3.22 -5.35
CA ILE A 254 21.04 -2.23 -4.62
C ILE A 254 20.50 -2.93 -3.38
N PRO A 255 21.01 -2.63 -2.17
CA PRO A 255 20.39 -3.12 -0.95
C PRO A 255 18.90 -2.75 -0.92
N ASN A 256 18.06 -3.61 -0.35
CA ASN A 256 16.63 -3.33 -0.17
C ASN A 256 16.44 -2.24 0.90
N ILE A 257 16.79 -1.00 0.53
CA ILE A 257 16.70 0.17 1.38
C ILE A 257 15.26 0.66 1.36
N VAL A 258 14.68 0.77 2.55
CA VAL A 258 13.40 1.42 2.75
C VAL A 258 13.58 2.94 2.59
N ASN A 259 12.68 3.56 1.83
CA ASN A 259 12.72 4.99 1.54
C ASN A 259 11.47 5.74 2.03
N THR A 260 10.56 5.09 2.75
CA THR A 260 9.38 5.73 3.33
C THR A 260 9.04 5.14 4.69
N LYS A 261 8.97 6.03 5.68
CA LYS A 261 8.55 5.71 7.05
C LYS A 261 7.29 6.50 7.38
N ILE A 262 6.29 5.83 7.94
CA ILE A 262 5.00 6.40 8.29
C ILE A 262 4.76 6.19 9.78
N VAL A 263 4.57 7.28 10.51
CA VAL A 263 4.38 7.26 11.96
C VAL A 263 3.16 8.06 12.38
N VAL A 264 2.60 7.73 13.54
CA VAL A 264 1.59 8.54 14.22
C VAL A 264 2.32 9.74 14.84
N GLY A 265 2.16 10.92 14.26
CA GLY A 265 2.86 12.13 14.72
C GLY A 265 2.23 12.76 15.96
N ARG A 266 0.89 12.79 16.01
CA ARG A 266 0.15 13.37 17.14
C ARG A 266 -1.24 12.74 17.24
N ILE A 267 -1.78 12.68 18.45
CA ILE A 267 -3.19 12.36 18.71
C ILE A 267 -3.83 13.58 19.38
N LYS A 268 -4.92 14.10 18.82
CA LYS A 268 -5.65 15.23 19.40
C LYS A 268 -6.48 14.78 20.60
N ASN A 269 -6.31 15.47 21.73
CA ASN A 269 -7.26 15.42 22.84
C ASN A 269 -8.46 16.30 22.47
N LEU A 270 -9.67 15.80 22.71
CA LEU A 270 -10.91 16.59 22.58
C LEU A 270 -11.08 17.50 23.79
#